data_AF-A0A3M0ZH81-F1
#
_entry.id   AF-A0A3M0ZH81-F1
#
_cell.length_a   1.000
_cell.length_b   1.000
_cell.length_c   1.000
_cell.angle_alpha   90.00
_cell.angle_beta   90.00
_cell.angle_gamma   90.00
#
_symmetry.space_group_name_H-M   'P 1'
#
loop_
_entity.id
_entity.type
_entity.pdbx_description
1 polymer ?
#
loop_
_entity_poly.entity_id
_entity_poly.type
_entity_poly.pdbx_seq_one_letter_code
_entity_poly.pdbx_strand_id
1 'polypeptide(L)'
;MALVEAGTGSGQVLASAVEVDGRGHRLLWCEYPASRHLENKGVARGQRLTREIIEKGLIYPTADFDGLRRSALENVPRVVEKVLGEAGLERADVLIVRHLLPDVERELGERLAPRVGRTESDDMLYCYAASLPVSLARLRAQGRVRSGETVVLAAAGSGASWGAMVVEV
;
A
#
# COMPACT_ATOMS: atom_id res chain seq x y z
N MET A 1 4.02 -7.05 -7.65
CA MET A 1 4.70 -5.78 -7.99
C MET A 1 6.18 -6.10 -8.12
N ALA A 2 6.83 -5.76 -9.23
CA ALA A 2 8.28 -5.88 -9.36
C ALA A 2 8.87 -4.46 -9.28
N LEU A 3 9.87 -4.26 -8.42
CA LEU A 3 10.65 -3.04 -8.37
C LEU A 3 11.85 -3.22 -9.30
N VAL A 4 11.97 -2.37 -10.32
CA VAL A 4 13.13 -2.34 -11.21
C VAL A 4 13.72 -0.96 -11.11
N GLU A 5 14.98 -0.87 -10.67
CA GLU A 5 15.75 0.37 -10.69
C GLU A 5 17.06 0.17 -11.46
N ALA A 6 17.64 1.27 -11.93
CA ALA A 6 18.98 1.24 -12.48
C ALA A 6 19.98 1.06 -11.32
N GLY A 7 20.63 -0.10 -11.26
CA GLY A 7 21.60 -0.44 -10.22
C GLY A 7 22.85 -1.09 -10.81
N THR A 8 23.98 -0.92 -10.15
CA THR A 8 25.26 -1.57 -10.50
C THR A 8 25.50 -2.86 -9.71
N GLY A 9 24.59 -3.21 -8.79
CA GLY A 9 24.66 -4.40 -7.94
C GLY A 9 23.39 -5.27 -8.02
N SER A 10 23.42 -6.42 -7.37
CA SER A 10 22.29 -7.33 -7.27
C SER A 10 21.33 -6.89 -6.17
N GLY A 11 20.44 -5.93 -6.44
CA GLY A 11 19.31 -5.70 -5.54
C GLY A 11 18.47 -6.98 -5.40
N GLN A 12 17.94 -7.24 -4.20
CA GLN A 12 17.21 -8.47 -3.89
C GLN A 12 15.88 -8.19 -3.21
N VAL A 13 14.87 -8.99 -3.53
CA VAL A 13 13.66 -9.09 -2.71
C VAL A 13 13.89 -10.22 -1.73
N LEU A 14 14.00 -9.88 -0.44
CA LEU A 14 14.28 -10.85 0.62
C LEU A 14 13.00 -11.55 1.09
N ALA A 15 11.89 -10.81 1.19
CA ALA A 15 10.58 -11.35 1.53
C ALA A 15 9.47 -10.40 1.08
N SER A 16 8.27 -10.92 0.82
CA SER A 16 7.09 -10.12 0.50
C SER A 16 5.81 -10.82 0.92
N ALA A 17 4.89 -10.07 1.52
CA ALA A 17 3.57 -10.57 1.88
C ALA A 17 2.51 -9.51 1.57
N VAL A 18 1.37 -9.98 1.06
CA VAL A 18 0.16 -9.19 0.84
C VAL A 18 -1.01 -10.00 1.39
N GLU A 19 -1.88 -9.34 2.15
CA GLU A 19 -2.99 -9.97 2.84
C GLU A 19 -4.27 -9.15 2.66
N VAL A 20 -5.40 -9.86 2.68
CA VAL A 20 -6.76 -9.29 2.52
C VAL A 20 -7.75 -10.23 3.21
N ASP A 21 -8.70 -9.67 3.96
CA ASP A 21 -9.76 -10.46 4.60
C ASP A 21 -11.14 -10.30 3.93
N GLY A 22 -11.27 -9.36 2.97
CA GLY A 22 -12.48 -9.05 2.20
C GLY A 22 -13.62 -8.42 3.00
N ARG A 23 -13.56 -8.39 4.34
CA ARG A 23 -14.59 -7.79 5.20
C ARG A 23 -14.59 -6.28 5.07
N GLY A 24 -13.41 -5.69 4.90
CA GLY A 24 -13.21 -4.25 4.71
C GLY A 24 -13.45 -3.73 3.29
N HIS A 25 -14.02 -4.49 2.35
CA HIS A 25 -14.05 -4.10 0.94
C HIS A 25 -14.81 -2.82 0.62
N ARG A 26 -15.63 -2.31 1.54
CA ARG A 26 -16.37 -1.04 1.38
C ARG A 26 -15.66 0.16 2.00
N LEU A 27 -14.54 -0.05 2.70
CA LEU A 27 -13.78 1.02 3.36
C LEU A 27 -13.14 1.98 2.36
N LEU A 28 -12.72 1.47 1.20
CA LEU A 28 -12.29 2.26 0.05
C LEU A 28 -12.72 1.52 -1.21
N TRP A 29 -13.79 1.97 -1.85
CA TRP A 29 -14.39 1.23 -2.96
C TRP A 29 -15.18 2.11 -3.90
N CYS A 30 -15.42 1.60 -5.11
CA CYS A 30 -16.34 2.18 -6.07
C CYS A 30 -17.37 1.10 -6.44
N GLU A 31 -18.64 1.39 -6.22
CA GLU A 31 -19.71 0.40 -6.42
C GLU A 31 -19.97 0.13 -7.90
N TYR A 32 -20.01 1.16 -8.74
CA TYR A 32 -20.20 1.01 -10.18
C TYR A 32 -18.88 1.24 -10.93
N PRO A 33 -18.58 0.47 -11.99
CA PRO A 33 -19.45 -0.45 -12.73
C PRO A 33 -19.26 -1.93 -12.35
N ALA A 34 -19.34 -2.29 -11.06
CA ALA A 34 -19.05 -3.66 -10.62
C ALA A 34 -19.89 -4.72 -11.36
N SER A 35 -19.24 -5.84 -11.72
CA SER A 35 -19.86 -6.94 -12.48
C SER A 35 -21.07 -7.58 -11.79
N ARG A 36 -21.22 -7.43 -10.46
CA ARG A 36 -22.38 -7.94 -9.71
C ARG A 36 -23.72 -7.30 -10.10
N HIS A 37 -23.70 -6.23 -10.90
CA HIS A 37 -24.90 -5.57 -11.39
C HIS A 37 -25.37 -6.07 -12.78
N LEU A 38 -24.79 -7.15 -13.30
CA LEU A 38 -25.07 -7.68 -14.65
C LEU A 38 -26.44 -8.33 -14.84
N GLU A 39 -27.13 -8.80 -13.79
CA GLU A 39 -28.30 -9.68 -13.95
C GLU A 39 -29.58 -9.20 -13.26
N ASN A 40 -29.51 -8.35 -12.23
CA ASN A 40 -30.65 -8.09 -11.33
C ASN A 40 -31.28 -6.68 -11.40
N LYS A 41 -31.00 -5.88 -12.44
CA LYS A 41 -31.50 -4.48 -12.52
C LYS A 41 -32.12 -4.07 -13.87
N GLY A 42 -32.47 -5.03 -14.73
CA GLY A 42 -33.07 -4.72 -16.04
C GLY A 42 -32.13 -4.00 -17.01
N VAL A 43 -30.81 -4.07 -16.76
CA VAL A 43 -29.80 -3.45 -17.62
C VAL A 43 -29.25 -4.52 -18.55
N ALA A 44 -29.35 -4.29 -19.86
CA ALA A 44 -28.94 -5.26 -20.87
C ALA A 44 -27.47 -5.67 -20.68
N ARG A 45 -27.15 -6.95 -20.95
CA ARG A 45 -25.78 -7.47 -20.93
C ARG A 45 -24.85 -6.54 -21.73
N GLY A 46 -23.94 -5.85 -21.06
CA GLY A 46 -23.04 -4.85 -21.65
C GLY A 46 -23.22 -3.41 -21.14
N GLN A 47 -24.32 -3.09 -20.46
CA GLN A 47 -24.55 -1.78 -19.85
C GLN A 47 -24.44 -1.90 -18.32
N ARG A 48 -23.24 -1.67 -17.76
CA ARG A 48 -23.03 -1.63 -16.29
C ARG A 48 -23.14 -0.23 -15.68
N LEU A 49 -23.42 0.75 -16.53
CA LEU A 49 -23.58 2.16 -16.20
C LEU A 49 -24.85 2.66 -16.88
N THR A 50 -25.77 3.21 -16.09
CA THR A 50 -26.93 3.95 -16.59
C THR A 50 -26.72 5.44 -16.37
N ARG A 51 -27.46 6.27 -17.12
CA ARG A 51 -27.45 7.72 -16.90
C ARG A 51 -27.81 8.08 -15.46
N GLU A 52 -28.80 7.40 -14.87
CA GLU A 52 -29.20 7.58 -13.48
C GLU A 52 -28.05 7.29 -12.48
N ILE A 53 -27.27 6.24 -12.69
CA ILE A 53 -26.10 5.90 -11.84
C ILE A 53 -25.05 7.01 -11.88
N ILE A 54 -24.81 7.58 -13.07
CA ILE A 54 -23.89 8.70 -13.28
C ILE A 54 -24.42 9.95 -12.59
N GLU A 55 -25.70 10.29 -12.80
CA GLU A 55 -26.35 11.46 -12.19
C GLU A 55 -26.39 11.39 -10.66
N LYS A 56 -26.49 10.17 -10.11
CA LYS A 56 -26.38 9.92 -8.66
C LYS A 56 -24.93 9.92 -8.12
N GLY A 57 -23.92 10.07 -8.98
CA GLY A 57 -22.51 10.09 -8.58
C GLY A 57 -21.96 8.75 -8.08
N LEU A 58 -22.65 7.63 -8.33
CA LEU A 58 -22.25 6.30 -7.81
C LEU A 58 -21.05 5.68 -8.54
N ILE A 59 -20.48 6.41 -9.50
CA ILE A 59 -19.25 6.09 -10.25
C ILE A 59 -17.99 6.62 -9.57
N TYR A 60 -18.14 7.43 -8.51
CA TYR A 60 -17.02 7.98 -7.77
C TYR A 60 -16.66 7.07 -6.58
N PRO A 61 -15.36 6.89 -6.29
CA PRO A 61 -14.93 6.17 -5.10
C PRO A 61 -15.46 6.81 -3.82
N THR A 62 -15.77 5.97 -2.85
CA THR A 62 -16.13 6.37 -1.48
C THR A 62 -15.12 5.79 -0.51
N ALA A 63 -14.89 6.52 0.59
CA ALA A 63 -13.92 6.14 1.61
C ALA A 63 -14.49 6.35 3.02
N ASP A 64 -14.35 5.33 3.88
CA ASP A 64 -14.43 5.43 5.33
C ASP A 64 -13.00 5.56 5.87
N PHE A 65 -12.54 6.80 6.05
CA PHE A 65 -11.17 7.07 6.48
C PHE A 65 -10.86 6.55 7.89
N ASP A 66 -11.83 6.55 8.80
CA ASP A 66 -11.64 6.03 10.14
C ASP A 66 -11.49 4.50 10.12
N GLY A 67 -12.29 3.82 9.30
CA GLY A 67 -12.16 2.39 9.06
C GLY A 67 -10.83 2.01 8.40
N LEU A 68 -10.39 2.77 7.40
CA LEU A 68 -9.08 2.58 6.76
C LEU A 68 -7.94 2.76 7.76
N ARG A 69 -8.00 3.81 8.59
CA ARG A 69 -7.04 4.08 9.65
C ARG A 69 -6.95 2.91 10.63
N ARG A 70 -8.09 2.43 11.14
CA ARG A 70 -8.12 1.27 12.06
C ARG A 70 -7.50 0.03 11.41
N SER A 71 -7.88 -0.27 10.17
CA SER A 71 -7.35 -1.41 9.42
C SER A 71 -5.84 -1.31 9.22
N ALA A 72 -5.32 -0.14 8.85
CA ALA A 72 -3.89 0.05 8.62
C ALA A 72 -3.09 -0.10 9.92
N LEU A 73 -3.51 0.55 11.01
CA LEU A 73 -2.83 0.52 12.29
C LEU A 73 -2.85 -0.85 12.97
N GLU A 74 -3.86 -1.67 12.68
CA GLU A 74 -3.93 -3.06 13.14
C GLU A 74 -3.01 -3.98 12.32
N ASN A 75 -3.06 -3.88 11.00
CA ASN A 75 -2.55 -4.93 10.14
C ASN A 75 -1.16 -4.66 9.54
N VAL A 76 -0.79 -3.40 9.29
CA VAL A 76 0.53 -3.06 8.74
C VAL A 76 1.66 -3.54 9.65
N PRO A 77 1.60 -3.34 10.99
CA PRO A 77 2.65 -3.87 11.86
C PRO A 77 2.79 -5.39 11.76
N ARG A 78 1.68 -6.13 11.73
CA ARG A 78 1.69 -7.60 11.65
C ARG A 78 2.35 -8.12 10.37
N VAL A 79 2.07 -7.50 9.23
CA VAL A 79 2.68 -7.94 7.96
C VAL A 79 4.17 -7.53 7.87
N VAL A 80 4.56 -6.42 8.48
CA VAL A 80 5.99 -6.03 8.61
C VAL A 80 6.76 -7.04 9.44
N GLU A 81 6.21 -7.45 10.58
CA GLU A 81 6.79 -8.51 11.43
C GLU A 81 6.98 -9.81 10.65
N LYS A 82 5.96 -10.21 9.88
CA LYS A 82 5.98 -11.41 9.07
C LYS A 82 7.11 -11.37 8.04
N VAL A 83 7.23 -10.30 7.26
CA VAL A 83 8.25 -10.23 6.20
C VAL A 83 9.67 -10.08 6.75
N LEU A 84 9.85 -9.42 7.91
CA LEU A 84 11.14 -9.41 8.59
C LEU A 84 11.53 -10.83 9.04
N GLY A 85 10.60 -11.57 9.63
CA GLY A 85 10.82 -12.98 10.00
C GLY A 85 11.12 -13.89 8.80
N GLU A 86 10.37 -13.75 7.70
CA GLU A 86 10.61 -14.50 6.45
C GLU A 86 11.96 -14.15 5.81
N ALA A 87 12.42 -12.91 5.96
CA ALA A 87 13.74 -12.46 5.52
C ALA A 87 14.88 -12.86 6.49
N GLY A 88 14.57 -13.45 7.65
CA GLY A 88 15.56 -13.79 8.68
C GLY A 88 16.17 -12.58 9.39
N LEU A 89 15.46 -11.44 9.42
CA LEU A 89 15.93 -10.19 10.01
C LEU A 89 15.15 -9.84 11.28
N GLU A 90 15.85 -9.43 12.33
CA GLU A 90 15.21 -8.83 13.51
C GLU A 90 14.85 -7.34 13.27
N ARG A 91 15.69 -6.66 12.46
CA ARG A 91 15.60 -5.23 12.16
C ARG A 91 16.04 -4.97 10.72
N ALA A 92 15.43 -3.99 10.06
CA ALA A 92 15.90 -3.44 8.78
C ALA A 92 16.55 -2.06 8.96
N ASP A 93 17.22 -1.53 7.94
CA ASP A 93 17.87 -0.21 8.01
C ASP A 93 16.87 0.92 7.85
N VAL A 94 15.90 0.76 6.93
CA VAL A 94 14.97 1.81 6.52
C VAL A 94 13.54 1.30 6.48
N LEU A 95 12.60 2.09 7.00
CA LEU A 95 11.16 1.93 6.76
C LEU A 95 10.65 3.02 5.83
N ILE A 96 9.86 2.63 4.83
CA ILE A 96 9.05 3.52 4.00
C ILE A 96 7.60 3.03 4.05
N VAL A 97 6.72 3.81 4.68
CA VAL A 97 5.27 3.59 4.68
C VAL A 97 4.63 4.60 3.74
N ARG A 98 3.89 4.14 2.72
CA ARG A 98 3.16 5.00 1.76
C ARG A 98 1.75 4.46 1.47
N HIS A 99 1.00 5.20 0.66
CA HIS A 99 -0.36 4.86 0.18
C HIS A 99 -1.46 5.01 1.26
N LEU A 100 -1.17 5.76 2.33
CA LEU A 100 -2.10 6.03 3.43
C LEU A 100 -2.27 7.55 3.67
N LEU A 101 -3.12 7.92 4.62
CA LEU A 101 -3.18 9.31 5.08
C LEU A 101 -1.87 9.68 5.80
N PRO A 102 -1.34 10.91 5.65
CA PRO A 102 -0.03 11.29 6.19
C PRO A 102 0.14 11.10 7.70
N ASP A 103 -0.92 11.31 8.48
CA ASP A 103 -0.91 11.10 9.93
C ASP A 103 -0.83 9.61 10.30
N VAL A 104 -1.50 8.74 9.52
CA VAL A 104 -1.43 7.28 9.68
C VAL A 104 -0.06 6.75 9.29
N GLU A 105 0.56 7.28 8.22
CA GLU A 105 1.94 6.93 7.83
C GLU A 105 2.93 7.28 8.94
N ARG A 106 2.80 8.48 9.53
CA ARG A 106 3.64 8.92 10.65
C ARG A 106 3.47 8.02 11.87
N GLU A 107 2.23 7.73 12.27
CA GLU A 107 1.97 6.86 13.43
C GLU A 107 2.50 5.43 13.20
N LEU A 108 2.37 4.89 11.99
CA LEU A 108 2.97 3.59 11.65
C LEU A 108 4.50 3.65 11.74
N GLY A 109 5.11 4.74 11.29
CA GLY A 109 6.55 4.99 11.44
C GLY A 109 7.01 4.97 12.90
N GLU A 110 6.23 5.57 13.80
CA GLU A 110 6.51 5.58 15.24
C GLU A 110 6.34 4.19 15.87
N ARG A 111 5.25 3.48 15.55
CA ARG A 111 4.98 2.12 16.04
C ARG A 111 6.04 1.10 15.61
N LEU A 112 6.59 1.28 14.40
CA LEU A 112 7.58 0.38 13.81
C LEU A 112 9.03 0.81 14.05
N ALA A 113 9.27 1.96 14.69
CA ALA A 113 10.61 2.46 14.97
C ALA A 113 11.53 1.44 15.68
N PRO A 114 11.07 0.56 16.59
CA PRO A 114 11.92 -0.47 17.18
C PRO A 114 12.47 -1.51 16.18
N ARG A 115 11.83 -1.66 15.01
CA ARG A 115 12.17 -2.66 13.98
C ARG A 115 12.94 -2.11 12.80
N VAL A 116 13.27 -0.82 12.80
CA VAL A 116 14.06 -0.21 11.73
C VAL A 116 15.10 0.76 12.24
N GLY A 117 16.19 0.96 11.51
CA GLY A 117 17.22 1.96 11.79
C GLY A 117 16.65 3.38 11.78
N ARG A 118 15.87 3.68 10.75
CA ARG A 118 15.17 4.96 10.56
C ARG A 118 13.92 4.81 9.70
N THR A 119 13.01 5.77 9.82
CA THR A 119 11.85 5.90 8.94
C THR A 119 12.10 7.04 7.97
N GLU A 120 11.97 6.77 6.68
CA GLU A 120 12.12 7.76 5.62
C GLU A 120 10.75 8.12 5.03
N SER A 121 10.54 9.41 4.81
CA SER A 121 9.40 9.96 4.09
C SER A 121 9.87 10.89 2.98
N ASP A 122 9.02 11.10 1.99
CA ASP A 122 9.19 12.12 0.95
C ASP A 122 8.02 13.11 0.95
N ASP A 123 8.16 14.15 0.14
CA ASP A 123 7.18 15.21 -0.11
C ASP A 123 6.26 14.92 -1.31
N MET A 124 6.19 13.65 -1.74
CA MET A 124 5.58 13.26 -3.01
C MET A 124 4.05 13.20 -2.92
N LEU A 125 3.38 13.61 -4.00
CA LEU A 125 1.92 13.57 -4.13
C LEU A 125 1.42 12.12 -4.23
N TYR A 126 0.41 11.73 -3.46
CA TYR A 126 -0.15 10.38 -3.47
C TYR A 126 -0.33 9.78 -4.89
N CYS A 127 0.43 8.73 -5.23
CA CYS A 127 0.49 8.10 -6.55
C CYS A 127 -0.09 6.68 -6.58
N TYR A 128 -1.09 6.39 -5.74
CA TYR A 128 -1.71 5.07 -5.62
C TYR A 128 -0.66 3.94 -5.48
N ALA A 129 -0.74 2.90 -6.31
CA ALA A 129 0.18 1.76 -6.29
C ALA A 129 1.64 2.15 -6.61
N ALA A 130 1.86 3.30 -7.25
CA ALA A 130 3.20 3.78 -7.55
C ALA A 130 3.85 4.56 -6.39
N SER A 131 3.14 4.83 -5.29
CA SER A 131 3.69 5.62 -4.19
C SER A 131 4.96 5.00 -3.60
N LEU A 132 4.97 3.70 -3.30
CA LEU A 132 6.16 3.03 -2.76
C LEU A 132 7.38 3.03 -3.71
N PRO A 133 7.27 2.55 -4.97
CA PRO A 133 8.43 2.52 -5.86
C PRO A 133 8.95 3.91 -6.20
N VAL A 134 8.08 4.91 -6.35
CA VAL A 134 8.50 6.30 -6.59
C VAL A 134 9.22 6.87 -5.37
N SER A 135 8.71 6.63 -4.16
CA SER A 135 9.37 7.09 -2.94
C SER A 135 10.75 6.49 -2.77
N LEU A 136 10.89 5.19 -2.98
CA LEU A 136 12.19 4.53 -2.92
C LEU A 136 13.17 5.11 -3.96
N ALA A 137 12.74 5.27 -5.22
CA ALA A 137 13.57 5.85 -6.27
C ALA A 137 14.03 7.29 -5.95
N ARG A 138 13.14 8.13 -5.39
CA ARG A 138 13.48 9.50 -4.96
C ARG A 138 14.48 9.49 -3.80
N LEU A 139 14.24 8.67 -2.78
CA LEU A 139 15.11 8.57 -1.62
C LEU A 139 16.51 8.04 -1.98
N ARG A 140 16.58 7.10 -2.94
CA ARG A 140 17.84 6.62 -3.55
C ARG A 140 18.56 7.75 -4.28
N ALA A 141 17.87 8.48 -5.15
CA ALA A 141 18.45 9.61 -5.89
C ALA A 141 18.95 10.73 -4.95
N GLN A 142 18.35 10.87 -3.77
CA GLN A 142 18.76 11.82 -2.74
C GLN A 142 19.89 11.30 -1.84
N GLY A 143 20.36 10.05 -2.03
CA GLY A 143 21.36 9.41 -1.17
C GLY A 143 20.87 9.10 0.26
N ARG A 144 19.55 9.20 0.50
CA ARG A 144 18.92 8.90 1.79
C ARG A 144 18.68 7.43 2.00
N VAL A 145 18.65 6.66 0.92
CA VAL A 145 18.73 5.19 0.92
C VAL A 145 19.95 4.81 0.08
N ARG A 146 20.85 3.99 0.62
CA ARG A 146 22.13 3.64 0.00
C ARG A 146 22.18 2.17 -0.37
N SER A 147 23.08 1.82 -1.30
CA SER A 147 23.32 0.42 -1.65
C SER A 147 23.82 -0.39 -0.45
N GLY A 148 23.34 -1.63 -0.32
CA GLY A 148 23.55 -2.54 0.80
C GLY A 148 22.59 -2.33 1.97
N GLU A 149 21.71 -1.33 1.95
CA GLU A 149 20.71 -1.15 3.02
C GLU A 149 19.48 -2.04 2.80
N THR A 150 18.96 -2.58 3.88
CA THR A 150 17.67 -3.28 3.90
C THR A 150 16.53 -2.29 4.10
N VAL A 151 15.52 -2.37 3.24
CA VAL A 151 14.38 -1.45 3.22
C VAL A 151 13.08 -2.23 3.36
N VAL A 152 12.30 -1.89 4.38
CA VAL A 152 10.90 -2.30 4.53
C VAL A 152 10.02 -1.31 3.79
N LEU A 153 9.33 -1.78 2.76
CA LEU A 153 8.28 -1.06 2.05
C LEU A 153 6.93 -1.55 2.55
N ALA A 154 6.08 -0.67 3.08
CA ALA A 154 4.78 -1.04 3.63
C ALA A 154 3.65 -0.14 3.14
N ALA A 155 2.48 -0.73 2.88
CA ALA A 155 1.29 -0.03 2.45
C ALA A 155 0.00 -0.74 2.90
N ALA A 156 -1.10 0.01 2.94
CA ALA A 156 -2.44 -0.54 3.01
C ALA A 156 -3.40 0.30 2.17
N GLY A 157 -4.49 -0.30 1.68
CA GLY A 157 -5.37 0.32 0.69
C GLY A 157 -6.70 -0.40 0.50
N SER A 158 -7.29 -0.28 -0.70
CA SER A 158 -8.60 -0.84 -1.01
C SER A 158 -8.66 -2.37 -0.86
N GLY A 159 -9.82 -2.89 -0.46
CA GLY A 159 -10.02 -4.33 -0.25
C GLY A 159 -10.68 -4.75 1.08
N ALA A 160 -10.37 -4.20 2.25
CA ALA A 160 -9.12 -3.55 2.63
C ALA A 160 -7.96 -4.56 2.54
N SER A 161 -6.82 -4.12 2.02
CA SER A 161 -5.63 -4.95 1.88
C SER A 161 -4.42 -4.24 2.46
N TRP A 162 -3.43 -5.02 2.86
CA TRP A 162 -2.16 -4.52 3.38
C TRP A 162 -1.03 -5.41 2.91
N GLY A 163 0.16 -4.85 2.84
CA GLY A 163 1.33 -5.61 2.42
C GLY A 163 2.62 -4.94 2.85
N ALA A 164 3.63 -5.77 2.97
CA ALA A 164 5.00 -5.33 3.17
C ALA A 164 5.96 -6.14 2.31
N MET A 165 7.14 -5.58 2.08
CA MET A 165 8.23 -6.21 1.37
C MET A 165 9.55 -5.76 2.00
N VAL A 166 10.48 -6.69 2.16
CA VAL A 166 11.87 -6.39 2.51
C VAL A 166 12.70 -6.51 1.23
N VAL A 167 13.43 -5.44 0.92
CA VAL A 167 14.40 -5.44 -0.18
C VAL A 167 15.78 -5.07 0.32
N GLU A 168 16.81 -5.61 -0.31
CA GLU A 168 18.18 -5.09 -0.26
C GLU A 168 18.40 -4.30 -1.56
N VAL A 169 18.81 -3.04 -1.44
CA VAL A 169 18.98 -2.10 -2.56
C VAL A 169 20.44 -1.79 -2.85
#